data_AF-A0A0P7ZKL6-F1
#
_entry.id   AF-A0A0P7ZKL6-F1
#
_cell.length_a   1.000
_cell.length_b   1.000
_cell.length_c   1.000
_cell.angle_alpha   90.00
_cell.angle_beta   90.00
_cell.angle_gamma   90.00
#
_symmetry.space_group_name_H-M   'P 1'
#
loop_
_entity.id
_entity.type
_entity.pdbx_description
1 polymer ?
#
loop_
_entity_poly.entity_id
_entity_poly.type
_entity_poly.pdbx_seq_one_letter_code
_entity_poly.pdbx_strand_id
1 'polypeptide(L)'
;MIDHPKIFKKITDSIITIVLYVLLLALIAGMLRILLDIRTVAIDSLDGGFSKIVINVLTLFIVIEFFKTFADYSKLERIKITDITDVTILITMREVTVGLYSKSFGYETIFALSALLLVLGVIRVLAINYSPEKI
;
A
#
# COMPACT_ATOMS: atom_id res chain seq x y z
N MET A 1 37.12 -7.18 18.72
CA MET A 1 35.77 -6.72 19.12
C MET A 1 34.94 -6.67 17.85
N ILE A 2 34.03 -7.61 17.66
CA ILE A 2 33.26 -7.74 16.42
C ILE A 2 32.28 -6.57 16.38
N ASP A 3 32.36 -5.73 15.36
CA ASP A 3 31.45 -4.59 15.16
C ASP A 3 30.04 -5.09 14.80
N HIS A 4 29.29 -5.52 15.81
CA HIS A 4 27.87 -5.85 15.72
C HIS A 4 27.06 -4.85 14.86
N PRO A 5 27.17 -3.52 15.02
CA PRO A 5 26.39 -2.58 14.20
C PRO A 5 26.67 -2.64 12.70
N LYS A 6 27.90 -2.99 12.28
CA LYS A 6 28.26 -3.08 10.85
C LYS A 6 27.66 -4.33 10.19
N ILE A 7 27.61 -5.44 10.92
CA ILE A 7 27.00 -6.69 10.44
C ILE A 7 25.49 -6.53 10.33
N PHE A 8 24.84 -5.95 11.33
CA PHE A 8 23.41 -5.65 11.30
C PHE A 8 23.05 -4.74 10.12
N LYS A 9 23.79 -3.65 9.92
CA LYS A 9 23.56 -2.76 8.78
C LYS A 9 23.72 -3.47 7.44
N LYS A 10 24.80 -4.25 7.26
CA LYS A 10 25.06 -4.99 6.02
C LYS A 10 23.96 -6.01 5.70
N ILE A 11 23.44 -6.71 6.72
CA ILE A 11 22.34 -7.66 6.55
C ILE A 11 21.06 -6.92 6.19
N THR A 12 20.73 -5.84 6.90
CA THR A 12 19.55 -5.01 6.62
C THR A 12 19.58 -4.46 5.19
N ASP A 13 20.69 -3.88 4.75
CA ASP A 13 20.85 -3.36 3.38
C ASP A 13 20.68 -4.46 2.32
N SER A 14 21.21 -5.65 2.58
CA SER A 14 21.04 -6.80 1.70
C SER A 14 19.57 -7.24 1.63
N ILE A 15 18.85 -7.26 2.76
CA ILE A 15 17.42 -7.62 2.80
C ILE A 15 16.60 -6.59 2.03
N ILE A 16 16.82 -5.29 2.25
CA ILE A 16 16.11 -4.22 1.55
C ILE A 16 16.32 -4.34 0.04
N THR A 17 17.56 -4.59 -0.39
CA THR A 17 17.89 -4.74 -1.82
C THR A 17 17.13 -5.91 -2.44
N ILE A 18 17.06 -7.05 -1.75
CA ILE A 18 16.30 -8.22 -2.20
C ILE A 18 14.80 -7.89 -2.26
N VAL A 19 14.24 -7.26 -1.23
CA VAL A 19 12.82 -6.87 -1.18
C VAL A 19 12.50 -5.90 -2.33
N LEU A 20 13.36 -4.92 -2.60
CA LEU A 20 13.19 -4.00 -3.73
C LEU A 20 13.14 -4.72 -5.07
N TYR A 21 14.00 -5.71 -5.27
CA TYR A 21 13.99 -6.53 -6.48
C TYR A 21 12.70 -7.33 -6.64
N VAL A 22 12.20 -7.93 -5.56
CA VAL A 22 10.94 -8.67 -5.56
C VAL A 22 9.77 -7.74 -5.86
N LEU A 23 9.73 -6.56 -5.24
CA LEU A 23 8.68 -5.56 -5.49
C LEU A 23 8.73 -5.05 -6.93
N LEU A 24 9.92 -4.84 -7.50
CA LEU A 24 10.07 -4.47 -8.91
C LEU A 24 9.47 -5.53 -9.84
N LEU A 25 9.76 -6.82 -9.60
CA LEU A 25 9.17 -7.91 -10.37
C LEU A 25 7.65 -7.98 -10.20
N ALA A 26 7.14 -7.76 -8.98
CA ALA A 26 5.71 -7.72 -8.71
C ALA A 26 5.01 -6.57 -9.46
N LEU A 27 5.65 -5.40 -9.56
CA LEU A 27 5.15 -4.26 -10.34
C LEU A 27 5.05 -4.60 -11.83
N ILE A 28 6.11 -5.21 -12.39
CA ILE A 28 6.12 -5.64 -13.79
C ILE A 28 5.01 -6.67 -14.03
N ALA A 29 4.88 -7.68 -13.17
CA ALA A 29 3.86 -8.70 -13.27
C ALA A 29 2.43 -8.12 -13.16
N GLY A 30 2.22 -7.19 -12.22
CA GLY A 30 0.94 -6.50 -12.06
C GLY A 30 0.57 -5.63 -13.27
N MET A 31 1.54 -4.93 -13.84
CA MET A 31 1.35 -4.16 -15.08
C MET A 31 0.97 -5.07 -16.26
N LEU A 32 1.68 -6.19 -16.43
CA LEU A 32 1.35 -7.18 -17.46
C LEU A 32 -0.07 -7.74 -17.28
N ARG A 33 -0.48 -8.01 -16.03
CA ARG A 33 -1.83 -8.51 -15.73
C ARG A 33 -2.92 -7.52 -16.16
N ILE A 34 -2.72 -6.22 -15.89
CA ILE A 34 -3.66 -5.17 -16.31
C ILE A 34 -3.76 -5.10 -17.83
N LEU A 35 -2.63 -5.19 -18.55
CA LEU A 35 -2.62 -5.22 -20.02
C LEU A 35 -3.40 -6.42 -20.59
N LEU A 36 -3.28 -7.59 -19.96
CA LEU A 36 -4.03 -8.78 -20.35
C LEU A 36 -5.53 -8.62 -20.08
N ASP A 37 -5.91 -8.07 -18.92
CA ASP A 37 -7.32 -7.85 -18.59
C ASP A 37 -7.98 -6.87 -19.57
N ILE A 38 -7.31 -5.78 -19.98
CA ILE A 38 -7.82 -4.83 -20.99
C ILE A 38 -8.18 -5.55 -22.30
N ARG A 39 -7.32 -6.49 -22.74
CA ARG A 39 -7.59 -7.30 -23.93
C ARG A 39 -8.82 -8.21 -23.74
N THR A 40 -9.02 -8.78 -22.56
CA THR A 40 -10.15 -9.67 -22.27
C THR A 40 -11.48 -8.91 -22.21
N VAL A 41 -11.51 -7.71 -21.62
CA VAL A 41 -12.73 -6.89 -21.53
C VAL A 41 -13.20 -6.40 -22.89
N ALA A 42 -12.28 -6.12 -23.80
CA ALA A 42 -12.60 -5.72 -25.17
C ALA A 42 -13.31 -6.85 -25.98
N ILE A 43 -13.24 -8.10 -25.52
CA ILE A 43 -13.75 -9.26 -26.24
C ILE A 43 -15.08 -9.77 -25.64
N ASP A 44 -15.21 -9.82 -24.30
CA ASP A 44 -16.23 -10.70 -23.69
C ASP A 44 -17.37 -10.04 -22.89
N SER A 45 -17.28 -8.80 -22.39
CA SER A 45 -18.40 -8.05 -21.74
C SER A 45 -17.92 -6.78 -21.02
N LEU A 46 -18.65 -5.66 -21.16
CA LEU A 46 -18.34 -4.36 -20.52
C LEU A 46 -18.60 -4.34 -18.99
N ASP A 47 -19.64 -5.01 -18.49
CA ASP A 47 -20.13 -4.80 -17.12
C ASP A 47 -19.28 -5.46 -16.01
N GLY A 48 -18.70 -6.64 -16.27
CA GLY A 48 -17.85 -7.35 -15.30
C GLY A 48 -16.36 -7.05 -15.47
N GLY A 49 -15.94 -6.72 -16.69
CA GLY A 49 -14.55 -6.50 -17.05
C GLY A 49 -13.97 -5.21 -16.47
N PHE A 50 -14.73 -4.12 -16.52
CA PHE A 50 -14.25 -2.80 -16.10
C PHE A 50 -13.94 -2.76 -14.60
N SER A 51 -14.84 -3.27 -13.74
CA SER A 51 -14.60 -3.37 -12.30
C SER A 51 -13.33 -4.16 -11.97
N LYS A 52 -13.07 -5.24 -12.70
CA LYS A 52 -11.85 -6.06 -12.51
C LYS A 52 -10.58 -5.29 -12.86
N ILE A 53 -10.59 -4.49 -13.92
CA ILE A 53 -9.47 -3.62 -14.29
C ILE A 53 -9.21 -2.59 -13.19
N VAL A 54 -10.27 -1.91 -12.70
CA VAL A 54 -10.13 -0.91 -11.63
C VAL A 54 -9.55 -1.54 -10.36
N ILE A 55 -10.04 -2.72 -9.96
CA ILE A 55 -9.50 -3.47 -8.82
C ILE A 55 -8.03 -3.80 -9.02
N ASN A 56 -7.62 -4.24 -10.21
CA ASN A 56 -6.22 -4.59 -10.49
C ASN A 56 -5.28 -3.39 -10.52
N VAL A 57 -5.73 -2.25 -11.08
CA VAL A 57 -4.97 -0.98 -11.04
C VAL A 57 -4.81 -0.50 -9.61
N LEU A 58 -5.90 -0.50 -8.84
CA LEU A 58 -5.88 -0.13 -7.44
C LEU A 58 -5.06 -1.13 -6.61
N THR A 59 -5.01 -2.39 -7.05
CA THR A 59 -4.16 -3.42 -6.46
C THR A 59 -2.69 -3.07 -6.64
N LEU A 60 -2.29 -2.75 -7.87
CA LEU A 60 -0.95 -2.33 -8.25
C LEU A 60 -0.48 -1.10 -7.48
N PHE A 61 -1.40 -0.16 -7.19
CA PHE A 61 -1.08 1.05 -6.44
C PHE A 61 -0.47 0.76 -5.05
N ILE A 62 -0.95 -0.26 -4.33
CA ILE A 62 -0.31 -0.68 -3.06
C ILE A 62 1.10 -1.20 -3.29
N VAL A 63 1.33 -1.97 -4.34
CA VAL A 63 2.67 -2.50 -4.63
C VAL A 63 3.63 -1.33 -4.93
N ILE A 64 3.15 -0.30 -5.63
CA ILE A 64 3.92 0.93 -5.88
C ILE A 64 4.22 1.66 -4.58
N GLU A 65 3.23 1.78 -3.69
CA GLU A 65 3.41 2.45 -2.41
C GLU A 65 4.42 1.72 -1.53
N PHE A 66 4.30 0.39 -1.41
CA PHE A 66 5.30 -0.42 -0.72
C PHE A 66 6.67 -0.25 -1.36
N PHE A 67 6.78 -0.35 -2.69
CA PHE A 67 8.05 -0.13 -3.40
C PHE A 67 8.65 1.22 -3.02
N LYS A 68 7.86 2.29 -3.01
CA LYS A 68 8.31 3.63 -2.62
C LYS A 68 8.77 3.66 -1.16
N THR A 69 8.01 3.10 -0.22
CA THR A 69 8.40 3.02 1.20
C THR A 69 9.73 2.29 1.38
N PHE A 70 9.93 1.15 0.72
CA PHE A 70 11.18 0.40 0.79
C PHE A 70 12.33 1.09 0.05
N ALA A 71 12.05 1.77 -1.06
CA ALA A 71 13.06 2.49 -1.84
C ALA A 71 13.55 3.75 -1.11
N ASP A 72 12.63 4.47 -0.46
CA ASP A 72 12.94 5.62 0.38
C ASP A 72 13.73 5.18 1.62
N TYR A 73 13.41 4.02 2.19
CA TYR A 73 14.20 3.42 3.27
C TYR A 73 15.64 3.11 2.83
N SER A 74 15.83 2.55 1.62
CA SER A 74 17.16 2.30 1.05
C SER A 74 17.98 3.59 0.81
N LYS A 75 17.33 4.74 0.63
CA LYS A 75 18.00 6.03 0.35
C LYS A 75 18.31 6.85 1.61
N LEU A 76 17.48 6.75 2.65
CA LEU A 76 17.51 7.69 3.78
C LEU A 76 17.99 7.09 5.11
N GLU A 77 18.24 5.77 5.20
CA GLU A 77 18.73 5.04 6.40
C GLU A 77 17.93 5.25 7.71
N ARG A 78 16.78 5.95 7.67
CA ARG A 78 15.89 6.14 8.83
C ARG A 78 14.42 6.20 8.42
N ILE A 79 13.60 5.49 9.19
CA ILE A 79 12.14 5.60 9.16
C ILE A 79 11.75 6.78 10.05
N LYS A 80 11.16 7.84 9.49
CA LYS A 80 10.43 8.82 10.32
C LYS A 80 9.10 8.19 10.71
N ILE A 81 8.85 8.06 12.01
CA ILE A 81 7.63 7.41 12.53
C ILE A 81 6.35 8.19 12.16
N THR A 82 6.46 9.51 11.94
CA THR A 82 5.34 10.36 11.49
C THR A 82 4.80 9.96 10.11
N ASP A 83 5.61 9.36 9.25
CA ASP A 83 5.20 8.92 7.89
C ASP A 83 4.33 7.66 7.93
N ILE A 84 4.40 6.84 8.99
CA ILE A 84 3.72 5.53 9.05
C ILE A 84 2.20 5.69 9.15
N THR A 85 1.72 6.69 9.91
CA THR A 85 0.28 6.94 10.09
C THR A 85 -0.38 7.40 8.79
N ASP A 86 0.30 8.26 8.02
CA ASP A 86 -0.22 8.72 6.72
C ASP A 86 -0.30 7.58 5.71
N VAL A 87 0.74 6.74 5.64
CA VAL A 87 0.74 5.52 4.81
C VAL A 87 -0.39 4.57 5.23
N THR A 88 -0.64 4.41 6.54
CA THR A 88 -1.70 3.52 7.04
C THR A 88 -3.10 3.98 6.62
N ILE A 89 -3.36 5.30 6.67
CA ILE A 89 -4.64 5.88 6.24
C ILE A 89 -4.82 5.68 4.74
N LEU A 90 -3.77 5.92 3.95
CA LEU A 90 -3.81 5.79 2.49
C LEU A 90 -4.08 4.33 2.07
N ILE A 91 -3.38 3.36 2.68
CA ILE A 91 -3.62 1.93 2.47
C ILE A 91 -5.06 1.54 2.83
N THR A 92 -5.60 2.06 3.94
CA THR A 92 -6.97 1.74 4.35
C THR A 92 -8.00 2.30 3.37
N MET A 93 -7.81 3.54 2.89
CA MET A 93 -8.67 4.15 1.86
C MET A 93 -8.66 3.36 0.55
N ARG A 94 -7.50 2.81 0.18
CA ARG A 94 -7.36 1.93 -0.98
C ARG A 94 -8.22 0.67 -0.81
N GLU A 95 -8.15 0.01 0.35
CA GLU A 95 -8.89 -1.22 0.61
C GLU A 95 -10.41 -1.01 0.53
N VAL A 96 -10.90 0.11 1.07
CA VAL A 96 -12.30 0.52 0.93
C VAL A 96 -12.69 0.69 -0.54
N THR A 97 -11.85 1.35 -1.33
CA THR A 97 -12.12 1.58 -2.75
C THR A 97 -12.11 0.26 -3.55
N VAL A 98 -11.19 -0.66 -3.27
CA VAL A 98 -11.14 -1.99 -3.91
C VAL A 98 -12.43 -2.76 -3.64
N GLY A 99 -12.83 -2.83 -2.37
CA GLY A 99 -14.02 -3.59 -2.03
C GLY A 99 -15.31 -2.97 -2.59
N LEU A 100 -15.38 -1.63 -2.70
CA LEU A 100 -16.53 -0.95 -3.33
C LEU A 100 -16.67 -1.35 -4.79
N TYR A 101 -15.55 -1.44 -5.51
CA TYR A 101 -15.54 -1.88 -6.91
C TYR A 101 -15.76 -3.38 -7.08
N SER A 102 -15.46 -4.20 -6.06
CA SER A 102 -15.71 -5.64 -6.06
C SER A 102 -17.19 -6.01 -5.94
N LYS A 103 -18.11 -5.04 -5.76
CA LYS A 103 -19.58 -5.21 -5.69
C LYS A 103 -20.06 -6.31 -4.71
N SER A 104 -19.24 -6.70 -3.73
CA SER A 104 -19.47 -7.88 -2.88
C SER A 104 -19.67 -7.53 -1.40
N PHE A 105 -20.05 -6.30 -1.08
CA PHE A 105 -20.26 -5.91 0.31
C PHE A 105 -21.68 -6.20 0.80
N GLY A 106 -21.77 -7.10 1.77
CA GLY A 106 -22.90 -7.10 2.71
C GLY A 106 -22.86 -5.83 3.57
N TYR A 107 -24.03 -5.38 4.04
CA TYR A 107 -24.17 -4.18 4.88
C TYR A 107 -23.23 -4.16 6.10
N GLU A 108 -22.92 -5.34 6.64
CA GLU A 108 -22.00 -5.54 7.77
C GLU A 108 -20.57 -5.08 7.47
N THR A 109 -20.05 -5.38 6.27
CA THR A 109 -18.67 -5.01 5.90
C THR A 109 -18.52 -3.51 5.69
N ILE A 110 -19.52 -2.85 5.12
CA ILE A 110 -19.54 -1.38 4.95
C ILE A 110 -19.53 -0.69 6.32
N PHE A 111 -20.31 -1.22 7.26
CA PHE A 111 -20.36 -0.68 8.62
C PHE A 111 -19.04 -0.86 9.36
N ALA A 112 -18.42 -2.04 9.26
CA ALA A 112 -17.11 -2.32 9.85
C ALA A 112 -16.00 -1.42 9.27
N LEU A 113 -15.97 -1.25 7.94
CA LEU A 113 -15.00 -0.36 7.27
C LEU A 113 -15.22 1.11 7.63
N SER A 114 -16.48 1.54 7.74
CA SER A 114 -16.82 2.92 8.15
C SER A 114 -16.38 3.19 9.60
N ALA A 115 -16.58 2.23 10.51
CA ALA A 115 -16.10 2.31 11.89
C ALA A 115 -14.57 2.37 11.95
N LEU A 116 -13.87 1.53 11.17
CA LEU A 116 -12.41 1.53 11.09
C LEU A 116 -11.87 2.87 10.57
N LEU A 117 -12.46 3.41 9.50
CA LEU A 117 -12.11 4.73 8.96
C LEU A 117 -12.33 5.85 9.97
N LEU A 118 -13.42 5.79 10.75
CA LEU A 118 -13.68 6.75 11.82
C LEU A 118 -12.59 6.72 12.89
N VAL A 119 -12.21 5.52 13.35
CA VAL A 119 -11.17 5.35 14.37
C VAL A 119 -9.82 5.87 13.86
N LEU A 120 -9.44 5.53 12.63
CA LEU A 120 -8.21 6.05 12.02
C LEU A 120 -8.23 7.57 11.85
N GLY A 121 -9.36 8.13 11.45
CA GLY A 121 -9.56 9.57 11.33
C GLY A 121 -9.39 10.28 12.68
N VAL A 122 -9.98 9.75 13.74
CA VAL A 122 -9.83 10.28 15.12
C VAL A 122 -8.38 10.19 15.56
N ILE A 123 -7.71 9.04 15.36
CA ILE A 123 -6.28 8.88 15.69
C ILE A 123 -5.45 9.93 14.94
N ARG A 124 -5.74 10.20 13.66
CA ARG A 124 -5.00 11.20 12.89
C ARG A 124 -5.22 12.62 13.43
N VAL A 125 -6.45 12.99 13.73
CA VAL A 125 -6.78 14.31 14.29
C VAL A 125 -6.10 14.49 15.65
N LEU A 126 -6.10 13.46 16.49
CA LEU A 126 -5.39 13.47 17.76
C LEU A 126 -3.88 13.55 17.56
N ALA A 127 -3.31 12.76 16.63
CA ALA A 127 -1.89 12.78 16.35
C ALA A 127 -1.42 14.15 15.84
N ILE A 128 -2.22 14.86 15.04
CA ILE A 128 -1.90 16.22 14.57
C ILE A 128 -2.01 17.23 15.72
N ASN A 129 -3.08 17.18 16.51
CA ASN A 129 -3.32 18.14 17.59
C ASN A 129 -2.37 17.95 18.79
N TYR A 130 -1.96 16.72 19.06
CA TYR A 130 -1.04 16.36 20.14
C TYR A 130 0.38 16.05 19.63
N SER A 131 0.69 16.33 18.35
CA SER A 131 2.04 16.13 17.80
C SER A 131 3.04 16.99 18.59
N PRO A 132 4.09 16.41 19.21
CA PRO A 132 5.03 17.14 20.06
C PRO A 132 5.94 18.15 19.33
N GLU A 133 5.74 18.43 18.04
CA GLU A 133 6.54 19.42 17.30
C GLU A 133 6.21 20.89 17.65
N LYS A 134 5.40 21.13 18.70
CA LYS A 134 5.05 22.47 19.20
C LYS A 134 5.36 22.71 20.69
N ILE A 135 6.45 22.15 21.21
CA ILE A 135 7.05 22.61 22.48
C ILE A 135 8.52 22.92 22.25
#